data_AF-A0A833JDP2-F1
#
_entry.id   AF-A0A833JDP2-F1
#
_cell.length_a   1.000
_cell.length_b   1.000
_cell.length_c   1.000
_cell.angle_alpha   90.00
_cell.angle_beta   90.00
_cell.angle_gamma   90.00
#
_symmetry.space_group_name_H-M   'P 1'
#
loop_
_entity.id
_entity.type
_entity.pdbx_description
1 polymer ?
#
loop_
_entity_poly.entity_id
_entity_poly.type
_entity_poly.pdbx_seq_one_letter_code
_entity_poly.pdbx_strand_id
1 'polypeptide(L)'
;MKVIQYRYLKYACKCCQQTLQQPKAIPFVILGSFAESGLLARVDVNKYLFALPLYRQEVFFKQKNINIPRITLARWMIACANILTPLVYEIKKYILFQPVIHCDETFIQVLKGTDKKPTAKSYMWVLAAHKNAVVDGIISAN
;
A
#
# COMPACT_ATOMS: atom_id res chain seq x y z
N MET A 1 -6.82 -12.52 13.91
CA MET A 1 -7.41 -12.14 12.60
C MET A 1 -8.88 -12.52 12.66
N LYS A 2 -9.79 -11.59 12.37
CA LYS A 2 -11.23 -11.75 12.51
C LYS A 2 -11.86 -11.62 11.12
N VAL A 3 -12.82 -12.48 10.79
CA VAL A 3 -13.60 -12.34 9.56
C VAL A 3 -14.77 -11.42 9.85
N ILE A 4 -14.92 -10.37 9.06
CA ILE A 4 -16.05 -9.44 9.14
C ILE A 4 -17.00 -9.75 7.98
N GLN A 5 -18.28 -9.97 8.30
CA GLN A 5 -19.31 -10.24 7.32
C GLN A 5 -20.28 -9.06 7.26
N TYR A 6 -20.33 -8.38 6.11
CA TYR A 6 -21.30 -7.34 5.84
C TYR A 6 -22.54 -7.95 5.16
N ARG A 7 -23.72 -7.78 5.77
CA ARG A 7 -25.02 -8.22 5.22
C ARG A 7 -25.86 -7.01 4.87
N TYR A 8 -26.26 -6.89 3.61
CA TYR A 8 -27.12 -5.81 3.12
C TYR A 8 -28.51 -6.39 2.80
N LEU A 9 -29.53 -5.93 3.51
CA LEU A 9 -30.91 -6.34 3.25
C LEU A 9 -31.44 -5.58 2.02
N LYS A 10 -32.05 -6.30 1.09
CA LYS A 10 -32.77 -5.73 -0.05
C LYS A 10 -34.26 -5.82 0.25
N TYR A 11 -34.95 -4.68 0.29
CA TYR A 11 -36.39 -4.65 0.50
C TYR A 11 -37.11 -4.53 -0.83
N ALA A 12 -38.09 -5.40 -1.07
CA ALA A 12 -38.95 -5.34 -2.25
C ALA A 12 -40.41 -5.21 -1.82
N CYS A 13 -41.20 -4.44 -2.58
CA CYS A 13 -42.64 -4.38 -2.39
C CYS A 13 -43.27 -5.73 -2.70
N LYS A 14 -44.14 -6.25 -1.82
CA LYS A 14 -44.82 -7.54 -2.04
C LYS A 14 -45.76 -7.52 -3.26
N CYS A 15 -46.34 -6.36 -3.60
CA CYS A 15 -47.32 -6.23 -4.67
C CYS A 15 -46.68 -6.20 -6.07
N CYS A 16 -45.54 -5.52 -6.25
CA CYS A 16 -44.92 -5.30 -7.56
C CYS A 16 -43.50 -5.88 -7.70
N GLN A 17 -42.96 -6.56 -6.68
CA GLN A 17 -41.61 -7.13 -6.61
C GLN A 17 -40.45 -6.16 -6.92
N GLN A 18 -40.72 -4.86 -7.08
CA GLN A 18 -39.68 -3.85 -7.28
C GLN A 18 -38.90 -3.64 -5.99
N THR A 19 -37.57 -3.61 -6.11
CA THR A 19 -36.67 -3.31 -4.99
C THR A 19 -36.81 -1.83 -4.64
N LEU A 20 -37.30 -1.54 -3.44
CA LEU A 20 -37.60 -0.18 -3.01
C LEU A 20 -36.35 0.52 -2.48
N GLN A 21 -35.54 -0.16 -1.67
CA GLN A 21 -34.37 0.42 -1.04
C GLN A 21 -33.29 -0.63 -0.78
N GLN A 22 -32.05 -0.27 -1.11
CA GLN A 22 -30.84 -0.99 -0.69
C GLN A 22 -29.93 0.01 0.06
N PRO A 23 -29.44 -0.32 1.26
CA PRO A 23 -28.48 0.52 1.96
C PRO A 23 -27.18 0.68 1.17
N LYS A 24 -26.56 1.86 1.27
CA LYS A 24 -25.29 2.16 0.59
C LYS A 24 -24.22 1.19 1.07
N ALA A 25 -23.52 0.55 0.13
CA ALA A 25 -22.42 -0.35 0.46
C ALA A 25 -21.29 0.42 1.15
N ILE A 26 -20.69 -0.19 2.16
CA ILE A 26 -19.52 0.35 2.85
C ILE A 26 -18.38 0.44 1.84
N PRO A 27 -17.68 1.59 1.74
CA PRO A 27 -16.57 1.72 0.80
C PRO A 27 -15.42 0.81 1.22
N PHE A 28 -15.06 -0.13 0.35
CA PHE A 28 -13.83 -0.89 0.47
C PHE A 28 -12.66 -0.06 -0.09
N VAL A 29 -11.46 -0.23 0.50
CA VAL A 29 -10.23 0.42 0.01
C VAL A 29 -9.97 0.06 -1.46
N ILE A 30 -10.15 -1.22 -1.80
CA ILE A 30 -10.04 -1.72 -3.16
C ILE A 30 -11.43 -2.17 -3.60
N LEU A 31 -12.02 -1.47 -4.56
CA LEU A 31 -13.37 -1.78 -5.06
C LEU A 31 -13.42 -3.19 -5.67
N GLY A 32 -14.45 -3.96 -5.32
CA GLY A 32 -14.62 -5.33 -5.80
C GLY A 32 -13.71 -6.37 -5.13
N SER A 33 -12.86 -5.96 -4.17
CA SER A 33 -12.07 -6.88 -3.36
C SER A 33 -12.79 -7.22 -2.04
N PHE A 34 -12.53 -8.43 -1.53
CA PHE A 34 -12.97 -8.83 -0.19
C PHE A 34 -11.99 -8.39 0.92
N ALA A 35 -10.86 -7.77 0.55
CA ALA A 35 -9.87 -7.31 1.51
C ALA A 35 -10.33 -6.02 2.19
N GLU A 36 -10.45 -6.08 3.51
CA GLU A 36 -10.64 -4.92 4.36
C GLU A 36 -9.30 -4.18 4.61
N SER A 37 -9.38 -2.89 4.95
CA SER A 37 -8.22 -2.04 5.29
C SER A 37 -7.28 -2.69 6.31
N GLY A 38 -7.80 -3.34 7.36
CA GLY A 38 -6.98 -4.01 8.38
C GLY A 38 -6.20 -5.20 7.84
N LEU A 39 -6.78 -5.97 6.91
CA LEU A 39 -6.07 -7.06 6.23
C LEU A 39 -4.97 -6.51 5.32
N LEU A 40 -5.28 -5.48 4.53
CA LEU A 40 -4.31 -4.83 3.64
C LEU A 40 -3.12 -4.29 4.44
N ALA A 41 -3.38 -3.51 5.50
CA ALA A 41 -2.35 -2.97 6.38
C ALA A 41 -1.48 -4.07 7.00
N ARG A 42 -2.06 -5.20 7.42
CA ARG A 42 -1.30 -6.34 7.96
C ARG A 42 -0.35 -6.93 6.92
N VAL A 43 -0.81 -7.11 5.68
CA VAL A 43 0.00 -7.67 4.59
C VAL A 43 1.12 -6.69 4.22
N ASP A 44 0.81 -5.39 4.11
CA ASP A 44 1.76 -4.31 3.82
C ASP A 44 2.85 -4.22 4.88
N VAL A 45 2.48 -4.11 6.16
CA VAL A 45 3.43 -4.04 7.29
C VAL A 45 4.31 -5.28 7.32
N ASN A 46 3.73 -6.48 7.17
CA ASN A 46 4.53 -7.69 7.12
C ASN A 46 5.50 -7.69 5.94
N LYS A 47 5.07 -7.22 4.77
CA LYS A 47 5.90 -7.21 3.56
C LYS A 47 7.05 -6.22 3.65
N TYR A 48 6.78 -4.99 4.06
CA TYR A 48 7.72 -3.88 3.98
C TYR A 48 8.46 -3.62 5.30
N LEU A 49 7.76 -3.63 6.44
CA LEU A 49 8.39 -3.38 7.75
C LEU A 49 9.13 -4.62 8.27
N PHE A 50 8.51 -5.79 8.17
CA PHE A 50 9.10 -7.05 8.67
C PHE A 50 9.77 -7.90 7.59
N ALA A 51 9.93 -7.36 6.38
CA ALA A 51 10.56 -8.02 5.24
C ALA A 51 10.03 -9.45 4.93
N LEU A 52 8.75 -9.72 5.25
CA LEU A 52 8.14 -11.04 5.09
C LEU A 52 7.64 -11.24 3.65
N PRO A 53 8.27 -12.12 2.84
CA PRO A 53 7.90 -12.29 1.44
C PRO A 53 6.45 -12.78 1.27
N LEU A 54 5.77 -12.33 0.20
CA LEU A 54 4.36 -12.64 -0.04
C LEU A 54 4.07 -14.14 -0.15
N TYR A 55 5.01 -14.95 -0.66
CA TYR A 55 4.84 -16.41 -0.71
C TYR A 55 4.80 -17.02 0.70
N ARG A 56 5.55 -16.46 1.66
CA ARG A 56 5.55 -16.93 3.04
C ARG A 56 4.26 -16.51 3.75
N GLN A 57 3.75 -15.33 3.43
CA GLN A 57 2.44 -14.89 3.90
C GLN A 57 1.30 -15.76 3.33
N GLU A 58 1.36 -16.14 2.06
CA GLU A 58 0.42 -17.11 1.47
C GLU A 58 0.41 -18.44 2.24
N VAL A 59 1.59 -19.00 2.55
CA VAL A 59 1.70 -20.23 3.36
C VAL A 59 1.08 -20.03 4.74
N PHE A 60 1.34 -18.90 5.40
CA PHE A 60 0.73 -18.56 6.70
C PHE A 60 -0.80 -18.52 6.63
N PHE A 61 -1.38 -17.91 5.58
CA PHE A 61 -2.83 -17.91 5.41
C PHE A 61 -3.38 -19.31 5.14
N LYS A 62 -2.69 -20.12 4.32
CA LYS A 62 -3.06 -21.51 4.06
C LYS A 62 -3.09 -22.36 5.34
N GLN A 63 -2.14 -22.17 6.26
CA GLN A 63 -2.14 -22.82 7.58
C GLN A 63 -3.36 -22.44 8.45
N LYS A 64 -3.99 -21.30 8.17
CA LYS A 64 -5.23 -20.86 8.82
C LYS A 64 -6.48 -21.20 8.01
N ASN A 65 -6.37 -22.10 7.03
CA ASN A 65 -7.44 -22.47 6.09
C ASN A 65 -7.99 -21.29 5.27
N ILE A 66 -7.18 -20.24 5.08
CA ILE A 66 -7.52 -19.06 4.27
C ILE A 66 -6.71 -19.14 2.98
N ASN A 67 -7.39 -19.42 1.86
CA ASN A 67 -6.72 -19.53 0.57
C ASN A 67 -6.63 -18.17 -0.13
N ILE A 68 -5.52 -17.45 0.07
CA ILE A 68 -5.23 -16.21 -0.65
C ILE A 68 -3.97 -16.44 -1.49
N PRO A 69 -4.08 -16.49 -2.83
CA PRO A 69 -2.93 -16.76 -3.67
C PRO A 69 -1.98 -15.56 -3.68
N ARG A 70 -0.67 -15.82 -3.82
CA ARG A 70 0.37 -14.79 -3.87
C ARG A 70 0.09 -13.67 -4.88
N ILE A 71 -0.53 -14.01 -6.02
CA ILE A 71 -0.88 -13.03 -7.05
C ILE A 71 -1.92 -12.01 -6.56
N THR A 72 -2.87 -12.45 -5.74
CA THR A 72 -3.87 -11.56 -5.14
C THR A 72 -3.22 -10.63 -4.12
N LEU A 73 -2.33 -11.16 -3.27
CA LEU A 73 -1.54 -10.34 -2.35
C LEU A 73 -0.73 -9.27 -3.11
N ALA A 74 -0.05 -9.66 -4.20
CA ALA A 74 0.73 -8.72 -5.02
C ALA A 74 -0.14 -7.63 -5.66
N ARG A 75 -1.32 -8.00 -6.19
CA ARG A 75 -2.29 -7.04 -6.74
C ARG A 75 -2.78 -6.05 -5.67
N TRP A 76 -3.01 -6.52 -4.44
CA TRP A 76 -3.35 -5.64 -3.33
C TRP A 76 -2.25 -4.64 -3.01
N MET A 77 -0.98 -5.05 -2.97
CA MET A 77 0.13 -4.11 -2.73
C MET A 77 0.20 -3.02 -3.80
N ILE A 78 0.02 -3.39 -5.08
CA ILE A 78 -0.01 -2.43 -6.19
C ILE A 78 -1.18 -1.45 -6.05
N ALA A 79 -2.37 -1.95 -5.71
CA ALA A 79 -3.54 -1.11 -5.51
C ALA A 79 -3.35 -0.15 -4.32
N CYS A 80 -2.85 -0.63 -3.18
CA CYS A 80 -2.51 0.21 -2.03
C CYS A 80 -1.48 1.28 -2.41
N ALA A 81 -0.42 0.91 -3.13
CA ALA A 81 0.60 1.85 -3.58
C ALA A 81 -0.01 2.96 -4.44
N ASN A 82 -0.88 2.62 -5.40
CA ASN A 82 -1.57 3.60 -6.25
C ASN A 82 -2.45 4.56 -5.45
N ILE A 83 -3.16 4.05 -4.42
CA ILE A 83 -4.01 4.86 -3.54
C ILE A 83 -3.17 5.81 -2.68
N LEU A 84 -1.98 5.38 -2.24
CA LEU A 84 -1.08 6.16 -1.40
C LEU A 84 -0.18 7.13 -2.17
N THR A 85 -0.09 6.99 -3.50
CA THR A 85 0.67 7.89 -4.39
C THR A 85 0.53 9.38 -4.07
N PRO A 86 -0.67 9.99 -3.93
CA PRO A 86 -0.80 11.41 -3.61
C PRO A 86 -0.15 11.79 -2.28
N LEU A 87 -0.26 10.94 -1.26
CA LEU A 87 0.39 11.16 0.04
C LEU A 87 1.93 11.12 -0.10
N VAL A 88 2.45 10.17 -0.88
CA VAL A 88 3.89 10.07 -1.16
C VAL A 88 4.39 11.33 -1.87
N TYR A 89 3.62 11.92 -2.79
CA TYR A 89 3.99 13.17 -3.44
C TYR A 89 4.07 14.35 -2.45
N GLU A 90 3.11 14.48 -1.54
CA GLU A 90 3.14 15.54 -0.53
C GLU A 90 4.30 15.36 0.47
N ILE A 91 4.57 14.13 0.92
CA ILE A 91 5.73 13.83 1.76
C ILE A 91 7.03 14.18 1.03
N LYS A 92 7.14 13.85 -0.26
CA LYS A 92 8.31 14.20 -1.08
C LYS A 92 8.49 15.70 -1.18
N LYS A 93 7.43 16.48 -1.44
CA LYS A 93 7.49 17.95 -1.48
C LYS A 93 7.97 18.50 -0.14
N TYR A 94 7.42 17.98 0.97
CA TYR A 94 7.82 18.39 2.32
C TYR A 94 9.30 18.14 2.59
N ILE A 95 9.81 16.96 2.23
CA ILE A 95 11.24 16.60 2.39
C ILE A 95 12.13 17.51 1.55
N LEU A 96 11.78 17.75 0.29
CA LEU A 96 12.56 18.59 -0.63
C LEU A 96 12.58 20.08 -0.23
N PHE A 97 11.65 20.52 0.60
CA PHE A 97 11.62 21.89 1.14
C PHE A 97 12.54 22.08 2.35
N GLN A 98 13.01 21.00 2.97
CA GLN A 98 13.84 21.11 4.18
C GLN A 98 15.24 21.64 3.84
N PRO A 99 15.86 22.43 4.75
CA PRO A 99 17.19 23.00 4.53
C PRO A 99 18.28 21.92 4.47
N VAL A 100 18.08 20.79 5.15
CA VAL A 100 18.99 19.65 5.16
C VAL A 100 18.20 18.38 4.88
N ILE A 101 18.69 17.58 3.93
CA ILE A 101 18.10 16.31 3.50
C ILE A 101 19.17 15.23 3.61
N HIS A 102 18.79 14.09 4.18
CA HIS A 102 19.60 12.88 4.15
C HIS A 102 19.15 12.01 2.99
N CYS A 103 20.13 11.50 2.24
CA CYS A 103 19.91 10.63 1.09
C CYS A 103 20.79 9.39 1.24
N ASP A 104 20.18 8.21 1.20
CA ASP A 104 20.90 6.93 1.21
C ASP A 104 20.69 6.19 -0.11
N GLU A 105 21.79 5.72 -0.69
CA GLU A 105 21.81 5.03 -1.99
C GLU A 105 21.95 3.53 -1.78
N THR A 106 20.96 2.77 -2.23
CA THR A 106 21.00 1.30 -2.19
C THR A 106 21.00 0.72 -3.61
N PHE A 107 22.00 -0.10 -3.90
CA PHE A 107 22.06 -0.86 -5.15
C PHE A 107 20.99 -1.95 -5.16
N ILE A 108 20.20 -2.03 -6.24
CA ILE A 108 19.20 -3.07 -6.44
C ILE A 108 19.23 -3.61 -7.87
N GLN A 109 18.84 -4.87 -8.02
CA GLN A 109 18.64 -5.49 -9.31
C GLN A 109 17.16 -5.49 -9.68
N VAL A 110 16.82 -4.87 -10.81
CA VAL A 110 15.45 -4.79 -11.30
C VAL A 110 15.28 -5.78 -12.45
N LEU A 111 14.41 -6.78 -12.26
CA LEU A 111 14.24 -7.85 -13.23
C LEU A 111 13.44 -7.42 -14.47
N LYS A 112 12.45 -6.52 -14.30
CA LYS A 112 11.56 -6.01 -15.36
C LYS A 112 11.09 -4.60 -15.00
N GLY A 113 10.76 -3.78 -16.01
CA GLY A 113 10.23 -2.42 -15.83
C GLY A 113 11.22 -1.30 -16.10
N THR A 114 12.40 -1.61 -16.65
CA THR A 114 13.41 -0.65 -17.10
C THR A 114 13.93 -1.09 -18.47
N ASP A 115 14.43 -0.15 -19.28
CA ASP A 115 15.08 -0.46 -20.57
C ASP A 115 16.48 -1.10 -20.40
N LYS A 116 16.92 -1.26 -19.15
CA LYS A 116 18.20 -1.88 -18.80
C LYS A 116 18.08 -3.41 -18.76
N LYS A 117 19.20 -4.09 -19.06
CA LYS A 117 19.31 -5.55 -18.89
C LYS A 117 19.01 -5.94 -17.43
N PRO A 118 18.41 -7.12 -17.16
CA PRO A 118 18.11 -7.54 -15.79
C PRO A 118 19.34 -7.62 -14.88
N THR A 119 20.55 -7.81 -15.42
CA THR A 119 21.81 -7.84 -14.66
C THR A 119 22.46 -6.47 -14.48
N ALA A 120 21.90 -5.42 -15.08
CA ALA A 120 22.44 -4.07 -14.96
C ALA A 120 22.15 -3.49 -13.57
N LYS A 121 23.09 -2.68 -13.07
CA LYS A 121 22.93 -1.97 -11.81
C LYS A 121 21.80 -0.94 -11.89
N SER A 122 20.90 -1.01 -10.92
CA SER A 122 19.90 0.02 -10.65
C SER A 122 20.05 0.49 -9.22
N TYR A 123 19.49 1.67 -8.93
CA TYR A 123 19.68 2.37 -7.67
C TYR A 123 18.33 2.77 -7.09
N MET A 124 18.20 2.62 -5.79
CA MET A 124 17.09 3.12 -5.00
C MET A 124 17.62 4.17 -4.04
N TRP A 125 17.00 5.34 -4.05
CA TRP A 125 17.35 6.45 -3.18
C TRP A 125 16.29 6.60 -2.10
N VAL A 126 16.71 6.51 -0.84
CA VAL A 126 15.85 6.76 0.32
C VAL A 126 16.13 8.18 0.80
N LEU A 127 15.07 9.00 0.83
CA LEU A 127 15.15 10.38 1.30
C LEU A 127 14.52 10.49 2.69
N ALA A 128 15.20 11.19 3.58
CA ALA A 128 14.71 11.53 4.90
C ALA A 128 15.06 12.97 5.25
N ALA A 129 14.22 13.63 6.04
CA ALA A 129 14.52 14.95 6.57
C ALA A 129 14.29 15.00 8.08
N HIS A 130 15.01 15.88 8.77
CA HIS A 130 14.90 16.02 10.22
C HIS A 130 13.52 16.61 10.60
N LYS A 131 12.91 16.08 11.66
CA LYS A 131 11.54 16.47 12.08
C LYS A 131 11.44 17.93 12.55
N ASN A 132 12.56 18.49 13.04
CA ASN A 132 12.68 19.84 13.60
C ASN A 132 13.89 20.56 13.01
N ALA A 133 13.90 20.86 11.71
CA ALA A 133 14.91 21.78 11.18
C ALA A 133 14.53 23.22 11.61
N VAL A 134 14.85 23.59 12.85
CA VAL A 134 14.87 24.99 13.28
C VAL A 134 16.05 25.62 12.56
N VAL A 135 15.76 26.55 11.64
CA VAL A 135 16.77 27.26 10.86
C VAL A 135 17.37 28.35 11.74
N ASP A 136 18.34 27.99 12.58
CA ASP A 136 19.25 28.94 13.21
C ASP A 136 20.57 28.95 12.43
N GLY A 137 20.69 29.93 11.52
CA GLY A 137 21.94 30.53 11.07
C GLY A 137 22.98 29.71 10.27
N ILE A 138 23.23 30.18 9.04
CA ILE A 138 24.52 30.29 8.29
C ILE A 138 25.23 28.93 8.01
N ILE A 139 25.54 28.56 6.76
CA ILE A 139 26.79 28.87 6.02
C ILE A 139 26.60 28.55 4.51
N SER A 140 27.30 29.35 3.70
CA SER A 140 27.43 29.41 2.23
C SER A 140 28.31 28.31 1.59
N ALA A 141 28.19 28.21 0.24
CA ALA A 141 29.10 27.64 -0.79
C ALA A 141 29.17 26.10 -0.87
N ASN A 142 29.11 25.43 -2.05
CA ASN A 142 29.18 25.81 -3.47
C ASN A 142 28.00 25.21 -4.25
#